data_AF-A0AAW5MYQ6-F1
#
_entry.id   AF-A0AAW5MYQ6-F1
#
_cell.length_a   1.000
_cell.length_b   1.000
_cell.length_c   1.000
_cell.angle_alpha   90.00
_cell.angle_beta   90.00
_cell.angle_gamma   90.00
#
_symmetry.space_group_name_H-M   'P 1'
#
loop_
_entity.id
_entity.type
_entity.pdbx_description
1 polymer ?
#
loop_
_entity_poly.entity_id
_entity_poly.type
_entity_poly.pdbx_seq_one_letter_code
_entity_poly.pdbx_strand_id
1 'polypeptide(L)'
;PDDDSPNSAQSMAWGIKRFSNDDLRQRFVDMNVPQAEALGLTLPDPEIRWNDETGHYEFGEIDFTELFEVVKGNGPCNAQRMAHKR
;
A
#
# COMPACT_ATOMS: atom_id res chain seq x y z
N PRO A 1 3.28 2.52 -7.79
CA PRO A 1 3.95 3.73 -7.20
C PRO A 1 3.06 4.96 -7.36
N ASP A 2 3.26 6.04 -6.59
CA ASP A 2 2.51 7.28 -6.84
C ASP A 2 2.79 7.90 -8.21
N ASP A 3 4.01 7.74 -8.73
CA ASP A 3 4.39 8.23 -10.06
C ASP A 3 3.57 7.57 -11.18
N ASP A 4 3.04 6.37 -10.93
CA ASP A 4 2.16 5.64 -11.84
C ASP A 4 0.66 5.86 -11.56
N SER A 5 0.30 6.86 -10.75
CA SER A 5 -1.08 7.17 -10.39
C SER A 5 -1.65 8.31 -11.26
N PRO A 6 -2.32 8.03 -12.40
CA PRO A 6 -2.75 9.05 -13.36
C PRO A 6 -3.77 10.03 -12.79
N ASN A 7 -4.51 9.63 -11.75
CA ASN A 7 -5.54 10.45 -11.12
C ASN A 7 -5.00 11.36 -10.00
N SER A 8 -3.72 11.21 -9.60
CA SER A 8 -3.15 11.92 -8.45
C SER A 8 -3.18 13.43 -8.63
N ALA A 9 -2.66 13.96 -9.74
CA ALA A 9 -2.52 15.40 -9.95
C ALA A 9 -3.86 16.15 -9.88
N GLN A 10 -4.86 15.66 -10.62
CA GLN A 10 -6.20 16.26 -10.65
C GLN A 10 -6.92 16.12 -9.30
N SER A 11 -6.84 14.95 -8.66
CA SER A 11 -7.49 14.70 -7.37
C SER A 11 -6.90 15.56 -6.25
N MET A 12 -5.58 15.80 -6.27
CA MET A 12 -4.91 16.71 -5.34
C MET A 12 -5.32 18.16 -5.60
N ALA A 13 -5.35 18.59 -6.87
CA ALA A 13 -5.74 19.96 -7.24
C ALA A 13 -7.18 20.30 -6.81
N TRP A 14 -8.08 19.32 -6.83
CA TRP A 14 -9.46 19.49 -6.37
C TRP A 14 -9.66 19.24 -4.87
N GLY A 15 -8.61 18.88 -4.14
CA GLY A 15 -8.70 18.55 -2.72
C GLY A 15 -9.45 17.25 -2.40
N ILE A 16 -9.73 16.42 -3.42
CA ILE A 16 -10.30 15.07 -3.25
C ILE A 16 -9.26 14.16 -2.57
N LYS A 17 -8.03 14.21 -3.07
CA LYS A 17 -6.88 13.57 -2.45
C LYS A 17 -6.14 14.63 -1.64
N ARG A 18 -5.85 14.35 -0.37
CA ARG A 18 -5.17 15.30 0.56
C ARG A 18 -3.73 14.90 0.89
N PHE A 19 -3.38 13.65 0.62
CA PHE A 19 -2.07 13.06 0.83
C PHE A 19 -1.79 12.12 -0.35
N SER A 20 -0.53 11.94 -0.72
CA SER A 20 -0.13 11.01 -1.77
C SER A 20 -0.48 9.55 -1.38
N ASN A 21 -0.51 8.60 -2.32
CA ASN A 21 -0.77 7.20 -1.94
C ASN A 21 0.41 6.66 -1.12
N ASP A 22 1.62 7.10 -1.42
CA ASP A 22 2.85 6.70 -0.76
C ASP A 22 2.94 7.35 0.63
N ASP A 23 2.48 8.60 0.81
CA ASP A 23 2.35 9.25 2.12
C ASP A 23 1.42 8.45 3.04
N LEU A 24 0.25 8.05 2.53
CA LEU A 24 -0.72 7.28 3.30
C LEU A 24 -0.20 5.87 3.60
N ARG A 25 0.51 5.25 2.65
CA ARG A 25 1.14 3.95 2.85
C ARG A 25 2.24 4.02 3.91
N GLN A 26 3.11 5.02 3.86
CA GLN A 26 4.18 5.21 4.84
C GLN A 26 3.60 5.35 6.25
N ARG A 27 2.61 6.24 6.43
CA ARG A 27 1.92 6.39 7.72
C ARG A 27 1.28 5.11 8.22
N PHE A 28 0.71 4.32 7.31
CA PHE A 28 0.15 3.03 7.65
C PHE A 28 1.23 2.08 8.16
N VAL A 29 2.36 1.97 7.48
CA VAL A 29 3.49 1.13 7.92
C VAL A 29 4.00 1.59 9.28
N ASP A 30 4.29 2.89 9.44
CA ASP A 30 4.82 3.44 10.70
C ASP A 30 3.91 3.16 11.90
N MET A 31 2.59 3.19 11.67
CA MET A 31 1.61 2.93 12.71
C MET A 31 1.45 1.43 13.00
N ASN A 32 1.60 0.55 12.01
CA ASN A 32 1.31 -0.88 12.15
C ASN A 32 2.50 -1.72 12.57
N VAL A 33 3.74 -1.36 12.21
CA VAL A 33 4.93 -2.13 12.63
C VAL A 33 4.99 -2.28 14.15
N PRO A 34 4.85 -1.21 14.96
CA PRO A 34 4.86 -1.34 16.43
C PRO A 34 3.68 -2.17 16.97
N GLN A 35 2.53 -2.17 16.27
CA GLN A 35 1.38 -2.98 16.66
C GLN A 35 1.64 -4.47 16.42
N ALA A 36 2.26 -4.83 15.29
CA ALA A 36 2.67 -6.19 15.01
C ALA A 36 3.69 -6.69 16.05
N GLU A 37 4.69 -5.86 16.38
CA GLU A 37 5.67 -6.15 17.44
C GLU A 37 5.02 -6.35 18.81
N ALA A 38 4.07 -5.48 19.19
CA ALA A 38 3.33 -5.59 20.45
C ALA A 38 2.51 -6.88 20.55
N LEU A 39 2.10 -7.44 19.40
CA LEU A 39 1.42 -8.74 19.31
C LEU A 39 2.38 -9.93 19.20
N GLY A 40 3.70 -9.70 19.15
CA GLY A 40 4.70 -10.74 18.93
C GLY A 40 4.66 -11.34 17.53
N LEU A 41 4.16 -10.59 16.54
CA LEU A 41 4.07 -11.00 15.14
C LEU A 41 5.28 -10.52 14.36
N THR A 42 5.66 -11.30 13.34
CA THR A 42 6.65 -10.89 12.35
C THR A 42 5.95 -10.59 11.03
N LEU A 43 6.21 -9.41 10.47
CA LEU A 43 5.70 -9.04 9.15
C LEU A 43 6.51 -9.76 8.07
N PRO A 44 5.88 -10.22 6.97
CA PRO A 44 6.55 -11.00 5.93
C PRO A 44 7.33 -10.10 4.95
N ASP A 45 8.15 -9.20 5.48
CA ASP A 45 9.02 -8.31 4.73
C ASP A 45 10.36 -8.16 5.48
N PRO A 46 11.45 -8.77 4.97
CA PRO A 46 12.74 -8.73 5.63
C PRO A 46 13.42 -7.35 5.57
N GLU A 47 12.95 -6.44 4.70
CA GLU A 47 13.53 -5.11 4.55
C GLU A 47 12.96 -4.11 5.57
N ILE A 48 11.94 -4.50 6.35
CA ILE A 48 11.35 -3.63 7.37
C ILE A 48 12.38 -3.30 8.44
N ARG A 49 12.68 -2.00 8.58
CA ARG A 49 13.59 -1.47 9.59
C ARG A 49 13.27 -0.03 9.93
N TRP A 50 13.44 0.34 11.18
CA TRP A 50 13.34 1.73 11.61
C TRP A 50 14.55 2.52 11.08
N ASN A 51 14.30 3.67 10.45
CA ASN A 51 15.32 4.62 10.05
C ASN A 51 15.24 5.86 10.94
N ASP A 52 16.22 6.03 11.82
CA ASP A 52 16.32 7.17 12.75
C ASP A 52 16.52 8.52 12.07
N GLU A 53 17.10 8.56 10.86
CA GLU A 53 17.34 9.80 10.11
C GLU A 53 16.05 10.37 9.51
N THR A 54 15.16 9.48 9.05
CA THR A 54 13.89 9.87 8.42
C THR A 54 12.73 9.86 9.40
N GLY A 55 12.84 9.14 10.52
CA GLY A 55 11.75 8.96 11.48
C GLY A 55 10.64 8.06 10.94
N HIS A 56 10.98 7.14 10.04
CA HIS A 56 10.06 6.26 9.35
C HIS A 56 10.59 4.82 9.31
N TYR A 57 9.68 3.85 9.22
CA TYR A 57 10.05 2.49 8.83
C TYR A 57 10.27 2.43 7.32
N GLU A 58 11.46 1.98 6.91
CA GLU A 58 11.69 1.53 5.55
C GLU A 58 11.03 0.16 5.36
N PHE A 59 10.57 -0.13 4.14
CA PHE A 59 9.95 -1.41 3.78
C PHE A 59 10.30 -1.77 2.34
N GLY A 60 10.15 -3.05 2.00
CA GLY A 60 10.51 -3.60 0.70
C GLY A 60 9.66 -3.09 -0.45
N GLU A 61 10.13 -3.34 -1.66
CA GLU A 61 9.40 -2.98 -2.87
C GLU A 61 8.11 -3.81 -2.99
N ILE A 62 7.02 -3.13 -3.36
CA ILE A 62 5.74 -3.79 -3.64
C ILE A 62 5.79 -4.44 -5.02
N ASP A 63 5.26 -5.65 -5.14
CA ASP A 63 4.97 -6.23 -6.45
C ASP A 63 3.79 -5.49 -7.10
N PHE A 64 4.12 -4.40 -7.80
CA PHE A 64 3.15 -3.62 -8.56
C PHE A 64 2.62 -4.40 -9.77
N THR A 65 3.35 -5.39 -10.27
CA THR A 65 2.87 -6.25 -11.38
C THR A 65 1.67 -7.06 -10.91
N GLU A 66 1.79 -7.75 -9.77
CA GLU A 66 0.68 -8.48 -9.16
C GLU A 66 -0.51 -7.55 -8.88
N LEU A 67 -0.25 -6.39 -8.26
CA LEU A 67 -1.30 -5.41 -7.96
C LEU A 67 -2.12 -5.05 -9.20
N PHE A 68 -1.44 -4.73 -10.32
CA PHE A 68 -2.14 -4.34 -11.55
C PHE A 68 -2.89 -5.51 -12.20
N GLU A 69 -2.39 -6.74 -12.11
CA GLU A 69 -3.15 -7.92 -12.56
C GLU A 69 -4.43 -8.12 -11.74
N VAL A 70 -4.37 -7.95 -10.42
CA VAL A 70 -5.55 -8.01 -9.55
C VAL A 70 -6.57 -6.92 -9.92
N VAL A 71 -6.11 -5.68 -10.12
CA VAL A 71 -6.97 -4.54 -10.52
C VAL A 71 -7.65 -4.78 -11.86
N LYS A 72 -6.95 -5.39 -12.84
CA LYS A 72 -7.49 -5.73 -14.16
C LYS A 72 -8.49 -6.88 -14.14
N GLY A 73 -8.64 -7.59 -13.02
CA GLY A 73 -9.57 -8.72 -12.91
C GLY A 73 -8.91 -10.10 -12.95
N ASN A 74 -7.58 -10.19 -12.96
CA ASN A 74 -6.83 -11.43 -13.09
C ASN A 74 -6.27 -11.95 -11.75
N GLY A 75 -6.80 -11.44 -10.63
CA GLY A 75 -6.43 -11.90 -9.30
C GLY A 75 -7.18 -13.18 -8.86
N PRO A 76 -6.80 -13.74 -7.71
CA PRO A 76 -7.20 -15.07 -7.28
C PRO A 76 -8.71 -15.25 -7.10
N CYS A 77 -9.43 -14.17 -6.79
CA CYS A 77 -10.87 -14.23 -6.46
C CYS A 77 -11.74 -13.35 -7.36
N ASN A 78 -11.20 -12.67 -8.38
CA ASN A 78 -11.96 -11.68 -9.15
C ASN A 78 -13.16 -12.31 -9.86
N ALA A 79 -12.96 -13.43 -10.57
CA ALA A 79 -14.05 -14.15 -11.24
C ALA A 79 -15.14 -14.61 -10.26
N GLN A 80 -14.75 -15.15 -9.10
CA GLN A 80 -15.68 -15.58 -8.06
C GLN A 80 -16.49 -14.40 -7.49
N ARG A 81 -15.84 -13.26 -7.22
CA ARG A 81 -16.49 -12.04 -6.72
C ARG A 81 -17.50 -11.49 -7.72
N MET A 82 -17.15 -11.45 -9.00
CA MET A 82 -18.07 -10.99 -10.06
C MET A 82 -19.26 -11.92 -10.23
N ALA A 83 -19.04 -13.24 -10.23
CA ALA A 83 -20.11 -14.23 -10.35
C ALA A 83 -21.10 -14.15 -9.17
N HIS A 84 -20.61 -13.94 -7.95
CA HIS A 84 -21.45 -13.82 -6.77
C HIS A 84 -22.33 -12.54 -6.75
N LYS A 85 -21.96 -11.50 -7.51
CA LYS A 85 -22.69 -10.23 -7.58
C LYS A 85 -23.58 -10.10 -8.83
N ARG A 86 -23.55 -11.08 -9.73
CA ARG A 86 -24.44 -11.19 -10.89
C ARG A 86 -25.75 -11.85 -10.47
#